data_AF-A0A2V6A5Z1-F1
#
_entry.id   AF-A0A2V6A5Z1-F1
#
_cell.length_a   1.000
_cell.length_b   1.000
_cell.length_c   1.000
_cell.angle_alpha   90.00
_cell.angle_beta   90.00
_cell.angle_gamma   90.00
#
_symmetry.space_group_name_H-M   'P 1'
#
loop_
_entity.id
_entity.type
_entity.pdbx_description
1 polymer ?
#
loop_
_entity_poly.entity_id
_entity_poly.type
_entity_poly.pdbx_seq_one_letter_code
_entity_poly.pdbx_strand_id
1 'polypeptide(L)' 'MRALVWHGKGDVRYDTVPDPIIEDPRDIIVKITST' A
#
# COMPACT_ATOMS: atom_id res chain seq x y z
N MET A 1 1.38 0.57 7.34
CA MET A 1 0.62 1.61 6.62
C MET A 1 -0.83 1.20 6.40
N ARG A 2 -1.69 2.08 5.88
CA ARG A 2 -3.06 1.72 5.45
C ARG A 2 -3.18 1.77 3.93
N ALA A 3 -3.86 0.80 3.34
CA ALA A 3 -4.00 0.64 1.90
C ALA A 3 -5.40 0.14 1.51
N LEU A 4 -5.82 0.41 0.27
CA LEU A 4 -6.96 -0.26 -0.33
C LEU A 4 -6.53 -1.67 -0.73
N VAL A 5 -7.18 -2.67 -0.17
CA VAL A 5 -6.92 -4.09 -0.43
C VAL A 5 -8.16 -4.70 -1.06
N TRP A 6 -7.95 -5.39 -2.18
CA TRP A 6 -9.00 -6.14 -2.87
C TRP A 6 -9.12 -7.54 -2.27
N HIS A 7 -10.33 -7.91 -1.86
CA HIS A 7 -10.64 -9.20 -1.23
C HIS A 7 -11.52 -10.10 -2.11
N GLY A 8 -12.07 -9.56 -3.20
CA GLY A 8 -12.98 -10.28 -4.07
C GLY A 8 -13.85 -9.34 -4.89
N LYS A 9 -14.65 -9.90 -5.79
CA LYS A 9 -15.53 -9.09 -6.66
C LYS A 9 -16.49 -8.25 -5.80
N GLY A 10 -16.36 -6.93 -5.90
CA GLY A 10 -17.17 -5.98 -5.14
C GLY A 10 -16.70 -5.73 -3.70
N ASP A 11 -15.58 -6.31 -3.28
CA ASP A 11 -15.04 -6.16 -1.93
C ASP A 11 -13.65 -5.53 -1.95
N VAL A 12 -13.61 -4.23 -1.65
CA VAL A 12 -12.39 -3.45 -1.45
C VAL A 12 -12.47 -2.80 -0.08
N ARG A 13 -11.46 -3.02 0.76
CA ARG A 13 -11.44 -2.55 2.14
C ARG A 13 -10.19 -1.74 2.42
N TYR A 14 -10.29 -0.90 3.44
CA TYR A 14 -9.16 -0.14 3.94
C TYR A 14 -8.51 -0.89 5.09
N ASP A 15 -7.42 -1.58 4.79
CA ASP A 15 -6.76 -2.47 5.73
C ASP A 15 -5.44 -1.89 6.24
N THR A 16 -5.03 -2.38 7.41
CA THR A 16 -3.68 -2.13 7.92
C THR A 16 -2.75 -3.21 7.38
N VAL A 17 -1.74 -2.79 6.63
CA VAL A 17 -0.74 -3.66 6.02
C VAL A 17 0.66 -3.24 6.53
N PRO A 18 1.67 -4.13 6.47
CA PRO A 18 3.05 -3.76 6.78
C PRO A 18 3.50 -2.54 5.98
N ASP A 19 4.42 -1.76 6.55
CA ASP A 19 5.07 -0.68 5.80
C ASP A 19 5.96 -1.25 4.69
N PRO A 20 6.10 -0.53 3.56
CA PRO A 20 6.90 -1.01 2.45
C PRO A 20 8.38 -1.03 2.83
N ILE A 21 9.12 -1.94 2.22
CA ILE A 21 10.57 -2.03 2.34
C ILE A 21 11.20 -1.83 0.96
N ILE A 22 12.46 -1.39 0.94
CA ILE A 22 13.26 -1.33 -0.28
C ILE A 22 13.78 -2.74 -0.56
N GLU A 23 13.45 -3.30 -1.73
CA GLU A 23 13.90 -4.63 -2.14
C GLU A 23 15.12 -4.53 -3.07
N ASP A 24 15.08 -3.60 -4.04
CA ASP A 24 16.16 -3.38 -4.98
C ASP A 24 16.88 -2.04 -4.75
N PRO A 25 18.18 -1.91 -5.12
CA PRO A 25 18.97 -0.69 -4.91
C PRO A 25 18.43 0.58 -5.61
N ARG A 26 17.46 0.44 -6.51
CA ARG A 26 16.88 1.54 -7.29
C ARG A 26 15.50 1.97 -6.79
N ASP A 27 14.96 1.32 -5.77
CA ASP A 27 13.63 1.63 -5.26
C ASP A 27 13.66 2.82 -4.29
N ILE A 28 12.49 3.46 -4.14
CA ILE A 28 12.28 4.51 -3.15
C ILE A 28 10.88 4.43 -2.57
N ILE A 29 10.74 4.76 -1.29
CA ILE A 29 9.46 4.85 -0.60
C ILE A 29 8.98 6.30 -0.62
N VAL A 30 7.74 6.52 -1.08
CA VAL A 30 7.12 7.85 -1.19
C VAL A 30 5.94 7.97 -0.21
N LYS A 31 5.84 9.11 0.48
CA LYS A 31 4.66 9.44 1.29
C LYS A 31 3.61 10.14 0.42
N ILE A 32 2.44 9.53 0.29
CA ILE A 32 1.29 10.13 -0.39
C ILE A 32 0.71 11.26 0.48
N THR A 33 0.64 12.47 -0.06
CA THR A 33 0.14 13.67 0.64
C THR A 33 -1.22 14.15 0.13
N SER A 34 -1.67 13.67 -1.03
CA SER A 34 -2.98 13.97 -1.61
C SER A 34 -3.48 12.74 -2.38
N THR A 35 -4.79 12.56 -2.38
CA THR A 35 -5.53 11.52 -3.14
C THR A 35 -6.32 12.14 -4.27
#